data_AF-A0A5N9DPS6-F1
#
_entry.id   AF-A0A5N9DPS6-F1
#
_cell.length_a   1.000
_cell.length_b   1.000
_cell.length_c   1.000
_cell.angle_alpha   90.00
_cell.angle_beta   90.00
_cell.angle_gamma   90.00
#
_symmetry.space_group_name_H-M   'P 1'
#
loop_
_entity.id
_entity.type
_entity.pdbx_description
1 polymer ?
#
loop_
_entity_poly.entity_id
_entity_poly.type
_entity_poly.pdbx_seq_one_letter_code
_entity_poly.pdbx_strand_id
1 'polypeptide(L)'
;MLSFKKLSVTFNIKVNNGDSLSFFRTFDFYKVAGHSMEPLLDEGSLILCSKNLDDLKRSDVVIFNRELDTKSEIKRIIGLPNENIEIVDGLLLINERMPEDDFSFNFPLNLSNEVNQWKLANDQYYVIGDNILDSTDSRVYGPIHESQISAKFICKIW
;
A
#
# COMPACT_ATOMS: atom_id res chain seq x y z
N MET A 1 3.79 -5.89 11.48
CA MET A 1 5.24 -5.95 11.20
C MET A 1 6.02 -5.23 12.30
N LEU A 2 7.30 -5.56 12.51
CA LEU A 2 8.18 -4.85 13.45
C LEU A 2 9.32 -4.17 12.67
N SER A 3 9.60 -2.91 12.99
CA SER A 3 10.78 -2.17 12.49
C SER A 3 11.97 -2.45 13.40
N PHE A 4 13.15 -2.75 12.84
CA PHE A 4 14.31 -3.15 13.64
C PHE A 4 15.54 -2.25 13.47
N LYS A 5 15.62 -1.48 12.37
CA LYS A 5 16.71 -0.52 12.12
C LYS A 5 16.19 0.64 11.27
N LYS A 6 16.66 1.84 11.61
CA LYS A 6 16.40 3.10 10.88
C LYS A 6 17.66 3.54 10.14
N LEU A 7 17.50 3.93 8.89
CA LEU A 7 18.54 4.49 8.03
C LEU A 7 18.08 5.84 7.50
N SER A 8 18.87 6.89 7.72
CA SER A 8 18.60 8.20 7.12
C SER A 8 19.72 8.57 6.16
N VAL A 9 19.36 8.95 4.93
CA VAL A 9 20.29 9.41 3.89
C VAL A 9 20.03 10.89 3.65
N THR A 10 21.09 11.71 3.68
CA THR A 10 21.01 13.15 3.39
C THR A 10 21.77 13.45 2.11
N PHE A 11 21.09 14.07 1.15
CA PHE A 11 21.66 14.55 -0.10
C PHE A 11 21.88 16.05 0.01
N ASN A 12 23.09 16.50 -0.31
CA ASN A 12 23.44 17.91 -0.36
C ASN A 12 23.88 18.26 -1.78
N ILE A 13 23.11 19.10 -2.46
CA ILE A 13 23.39 19.58 -3.81
C ILE A 13 23.87 21.03 -3.69
N LYS A 14 25.05 21.32 -4.23
CA LYS A 14 25.56 22.69 -4.39
C LYS A 14 25.41 23.11 -5.84
N VAL A 15 24.85 24.29 -6.06
CA VAL A 15 24.68 24.90 -7.38
C VAL A 15 25.82 25.90 -7.59
N ASN A 16 26.29 26.02 -8.84
CA ASN A 16 27.48 26.82 -9.19
C ASN A 16 27.37 28.32 -8.86
N ASN A 17 26.16 28.83 -8.65
CA ASN A 17 25.88 30.22 -8.25
C ASN A 17 25.95 30.44 -6.73
N GLY A 18 26.28 29.43 -5.94
CA GLY A 18 26.37 29.50 -4.48
C GLY A 18 25.15 28.98 -3.73
N ASP A 19 24.05 28.67 -4.44
CA ASP A 19 22.86 28.09 -3.81
C ASP A 19 23.12 26.64 -3.36
N SER A 20 22.43 26.20 -2.30
CA SER A 20 22.48 24.82 -1.83
C SER A 20 21.09 24.29 -1.53
N LEU A 21 20.83 23.06 -1.99
CA LEU A 21 19.62 22.31 -1.68
C LEU A 21 20.00 21.07 -0.87
N SER A 22 19.31 20.86 0.26
CA SER A 22 19.45 19.65 1.06
C SER A 22 18.12 18.94 1.15
N PHE A 23 18.11 17.63 0.92
CA PHE A 23 16.96 16.79 1.21
C PHE A 23 17.40 15.54 1.93
N PHE A 24 16.58 15.09 2.87
CA PHE A 24 16.80 13.83 3.57
C PHE A 24 15.72 12.82 3.16
N ARG A 25 16.10 11.55 3.21
CA ARG A 25 15.20 10.41 3.04
C ARG A 25 15.42 9.46 4.19
N THR A 26 14.33 9.14 4.88
CA THR A 26 14.34 8.14 5.96
C THR A 26 13.81 6.81 5.44
N PHE A 27 14.48 5.73 5.81
CA PHE A 27 14.12 4.35 5.50
C PHE A 27 14.16 3.50 6.75
N ASP A 28 13.28 2.50 6.81
CA ASP A 28 13.21 1.51 7.87
C ASP A 28 13.22 0.10 7.28
N PHE A 29 13.79 -0.83 8.03
CA PHE A 29 13.76 -2.25 7.70
C PHE A 29 12.65 -2.95 8.47
N TYR A 30 11.84 -3.72 7.76
CA TYR A 30 10.75 -4.50 8.32
C TYR A 30 10.92 -5.98 8.00
N LYS A 31 10.50 -6.83 8.93
CA LYS A 31 10.32 -8.25 8.68
C LYS A 31 8.85 -8.53 8.38
N VAL A 32 8.59 -9.19 7.25
CA VAL A 32 7.24 -9.61 6.84
C VAL A 32 6.74 -10.69 7.79
N ALA A 33 5.46 -10.61 8.16
CA ALA A 33 4.76 -11.59 8.98
C ALA A 33 3.41 -11.89 8.32
N GLY A 34 3.06 -13.18 8.21
CA GLY A 34 1.90 -13.67 7.47
C GLY A 34 2.08 -13.67 5.94
N HIS A 35 1.05 -14.17 5.24
CA HIS A 35 1.12 -14.54 3.81
C HIS A 35 0.28 -13.66 2.87
N SER A 36 -0.36 -12.61 3.39
CA SER A 36 -1.32 -11.77 2.64
C SER A 36 -0.74 -11.03 1.42
N MET A 37 0.59 -10.97 1.29
CA MET A 37 1.29 -10.31 0.19
C MET A 37 2.10 -11.30 -0.67
N GLU A 38 1.90 -12.60 -0.52
CA GLU A 38 2.49 -13.60 -1.43
C GLU A 38 1.85 -13.49 -2.83
N PRO A 39 2.62 -13.75 -3.91
CA PRO A 39 4.02 -14.18 -3.93
C PRO A 39 5.04 -13.02 -3.91
N LEU A 40 4.60 -11.77 -3.85
CA LEU A 40 5.54 -10.64 -3.84
C LEU A 40 6.40 -10.65 -2.57
N LEU A 41 5.78 -10.85 -1.41
CA LEU A 41 6.41 -10.81 -0.09
C LEU A 41 6.05 -12.06 0.71
N ASP A 42 6.99 -12.99 0.80
CA ASP A 42 6.87 -14.18 1.63
C ASP A 42 7.05 -13.86 3.11
N GLU A 43 6.43 -14.66 3.98
CA GLU A 43 6.65 -14.56 5.41
C GLU A 43 8.15 -14.64 5.77
N GLY A 44 8.59 -13.76 6.66
CA GLY A 44 9.96 -13.70 7.12
C GLY A 44 10.92 -12.90 6.24
N SER A 45 10.50 -12.50 5.04
CA SER A 45 11.29 -11.62 4.15
C SER A 45 11.73 -10.34 4.84
N LEU A 46 12.95 -9.89 4.56
CA LEU A 46 13.42 -8.57 5.00
C LEU A 46 13.18 -7.55 3.89
N ILE A 47 12.46 -6.47 4.21
CA ILE A 47 12.10 -5.43 3.25
C ILE A 47 12.63 -4.06 3.67
N LEU A 48 13.00 -3.25 2.69
CA LEU A 48 13.31 -1.84 2.86
C LEU A 48 12.08 -0.99 2.54
N CYS A 49 11.72 -0.09 3.44
CA CYS A 49 10.59 0.82 3.25
C CYS A 49 11.00 2.27 3.45
N SER A 50 10.45 3.19 2.64
CA SER A 50 10.58 4.63 2.80
C SER A 50 9.57 5.15 3.83
N LYS A 51 10.02 6.04 4.72
CA LYS A 51 9.15 6.83 5.62
C LYS A 51 8.68 8.15 4.99
N ASN A 52 9.21 8.48 3.82
CA ASN A 52 8.79 9.63 3.04
C ASN A 52 7.65 9.15 2.14
N LEU A 53 6.44 9.66 2.40
CA LEU A 53 5.17 9.22 1.80
C LEU A 53 4.71 10.18 0.70
N ASP A 54 5.63 10.99 0.18
CA ASP A 54 5.33 11.88 -0.93
C ASP A 54 4.94 11.04 -2.16
N ASP A 55 3.87 11.43 -2.86
CA ASP A 55 3.48 10.86 -4.16
C ASP A 55 3.13 9.35 -4.09
N LEU A 56 2.17 9.00 -3.22
CA LEU A 56 1.55 7.68 -3.20
C LEU A 56 0.76 7.43 -4.49
N LYS A 57 1.02 6.29 -5.12
CA LYS A 57 0.44 5.90 -6.41
C LYS A 57 -0.28 4.58 -6.31
N ARG A 58 -1.14 4.34 -7.30
CA ARG A 58 -1.68 3.01 -7.52
C ARG A 58 -0.51 2.03 -7.63
N SER A 59 -0.72 0.81 -7.13
CA SER A 59 0.24 -0.28 -7.11
C SER A 59 1.37 -0.16 -6.09
N ASP A 60 1.52 0.98 -5.41
CA ASP A 60 2.43 1.07 -4.27
C ASP A 60 2.01 0.10 -3.18
N VAL A 61 2.98 -0.53 -2.52
CA VAL A 61 2.75 -1.38 -1.35
C VAL A 61 3.08 -0.57 -0.11
N VAL A 62 2.15 -0.47 0.82
CA VAL A 62 2.23 0.43 1.98
C VAL A 62 2.04 -0.31 3.29
N ILE A 63 2.74 0.16 4.32
CA ILE A 63 2.59 -0.28 5.71
C ILE A 63 1.70 0.72 6.43
N PHE A 64 0.62 0.26 7.06
CA PHE A 64 -0.32 1.11 7.78
C PHE A 64 -0.82 0.45 9.07
N ASN A 65 -1.40 1.26 9.95
CA ASN A 65 -2.02 0.78 11.19
C ASN A 65 -3.52 1.12 11.19
N ARG A 66 -4.35 0.14 11.54
CA ARG A 66 -5.79 0.38 11.75
C ARG A 66 -5.99 1.02 13.13
N GLU A 67 -6.96 1.93 13.27
CA GLU A 67 -7.16 2.71 14.51
C GLU A 67 -7.32 1.84 15.77
N LEU A 68 -7.88 0.63 15.62
CA LEU A 68 -8.14 -0.31 16.70
C LEU A 68 -7.11 -1.45 16.81
N ASP A 69 -6.10 -1.48 15.94
CA ASP A 69 -5.09 -2.54 15.93
C ASP A 69 -3.70 -1.98 16.24
N THR A 70 -2.98 -2.68 17.11
CA THR A 70 -1.58 -2.39 17.44
C THR A 70 -0.61 -2.96 16.42
N LYS A 71 -1.08 -3.83 15.53
CA LYS A 71 -0.27 -4.47 14.49
C LYS A 71 -0.30 -3.66 13.20
N SER A 72 0.89 -3.35 12.69
CA SER A 72 1.04 -2.83 11.33
C SER A 72 0.77 -3.90 10.29
N GLU A 73 -0.04 -3.56 9.29
CA GLU A 73 -0.33 -4.36 8.11
C GLU A 73 0.45 -3.85 6.90
N ILE A 74 0.59 -4.68 5.87
CA ILE A 74 1.16 -4.32 4.57
C ILE A 74 0.19 -4.76 3.47
N LYS A 75 -0.16 -3.85 2.55
CA LYS A 75 -1.10 -4.08 1.44
C LYS A 75 -0.74 -3.21 0.23
N ARG A 76 -1.26 -3.54 -0.94
CA ARG A 76 -1.12 -2.76 -2.16
C ARG A 76 -2.23 -1.74 -2.31
N ILE A 77 -1.90 -0.51 -2.70
CA ILE A 77 -2.86 0.52 -3.09
C ILE A 77 -3.51 0.14 -4.41
N ILE A 78 -4.82 -0.03 -4.37
CA ILE A 78 -5.66 -0.33 -5.51
C ILE A 78 -6.52 0.85 -5.90
N GLY A 79 -7.03 1.63 -4.95
CA GLY A 79 -7.83 2.83 -5.20
C GLY A 79 -7.17 4.09 -4.64
N LEU A 80 -7.20 5.17 -5.41
CA LEU A 80 -6.65 6.46 -5.06
C LEU A 80 -7.73 7.44 -4.57
N PRO A 81 -7.35 8.53 -3.89
CA PRO A 81 -8.29 9.54 -3.46
C PRO A 81 -9.24 10.04 -4.56
N ASN A 82 -10.50 10.24 -4.20
CA ASN A 82 -11.60 10.68 -5.07
C ASN A 82 -12.02 9.67 -6.16
N GLU A 83 -11.52 8.45 -6.16
CA GLU A 83 -11.97 7.40 -7.06
C GLU A 83 -13.20 6.66 -6.55
N ASN A 84 -13.95 6.06 -7.47
CA ASN A 84 -14.98 5.09 -7.15
C ASN A 84 -14.44 3.66 -7.35
N ILE A 85 -14.56 2.83 -6.33
CA ILE A 85 -14.17 1.43 -6.34
C ILE A 85 -15.42 0.57 -6.30
N GLU A 86 -15.50 -0.40 -7.20
CA GLU A 86 -16.63 -1.31 -7.28
C GLU A 86 -16.14 -2.73 -7.52
N ILE A 87 -16.75 -3.70 -6.82
CA ILE A 87 -16.53 -5.13 -7.06
C ILE A 87 -17.87 -5.76 -7.44
N VAL A 88 -18.00 -6.19 -8.70
CA VAL A 88 -19.22 -6.81 -9.25
C VAL A 88 -18.84 -8.11 -9.94
N ASP A 89 -19.51 -9.21 -9.59
CA ASP A 89 -19.24 -10.56 -10.12
C ASP A 89 -17.75 -10.97 -10.04
N GLY A 90 -17.07 -10.54 -8.97
CA GLY A 90 -15.64 -10.82 -8.77
C GLY A 90 -14.70 -9.97 -9.64
N LEU A 91 -15.21 -8.97 -10.36
CA LEU A 91 -14.44 -8.02 -11.15
C LEU A 91 -14.31 -6.70 -10.40
N LEU A 92 -13.08 -6.21 -10.29
CA LEU A 92 -12.79 -4.88 -9.77
C LEU A 92 -12.89 -3.83 -10.87
N LEU A 93 -13.65 -2.77 -10.59
CA LEU A 93 -13.78 -1.59 -11.42
C LEU A 93 -13.30 -0.37 -10.64
N ILE A 94 -12.54 0.49 -11.31
CA ILE A 94 -12.11 1.80 -10.80
C ILE A 94 -12.69 2.85 -11.73
N ASN A 95 -13.52 3.74 -11.20
CA ASN A 95 -14.26 4.74 -11.98
C ASN A 95 -15.00 4.09 -13.18
N GLU A 96 -15.70 2.97 -12.91
CA GLU A 96 -16.51 2.21 -13.89
C GLU A 96 -15.70 1.53 -15.01
N ARG A 97 -14.37 1.47 -14.88
CA ARG A 97 -13.48 0.85 -15.87
C ARG A 97 -12.66 -0.25 -15.24
N MET A 98 -12.40 -1.30 -16.02
CA MET A 98 -11.38 -2.28 -15.65
C MET A 98 -10.00 -1.58 -15.70
N PRO A 99 -9.14 -1.75 -14.68
CA PRO A 99 -7.80 -1.19 -14.71
C PRO A 99 -7.00 -1.72 -15.91
N GLU A 100 -6.21 -0.84 -16.54
CA GLU A 100 -5.42 -1.14 -17.75
C GLU A 100 -4.18 -2.01 -17.47
N ASP A 101 -3.67 -1.94 -16.24
CA ASP A 101 -2.59 -2.78 -15.75
C ASP A 101 -3.18 -4.13 -15.27
N ASP A 102 -2.36 -5.18 -15.32
CA ASP A 102 -2.67 -6.61 -15.08
C ASP A 102 -3.13 -6.93 -13.62
N PHE A 103 -3.94 -6.07 -13.01
CA PHE A 103 -4.73 -6.26 -11.81
C PHE A 103 -5.92 -7.18 -12.08
N SER A 104 -5.67 -8.27 -12.81
CA SER A 104 -6.58 -9.41 -12.97
C SER A 104 -6.59 -10.20 -11.65
N PHE A 105 -6.92 -9.52 -10.56
CA PHE A 105 -7.42 -10.16 -9.36
C PHE A 105 -8.72 -10.84 -9.76
N ASN A 106 -8.65 -12.12 -10.13
CA ASN A 106 -9.84 -12.95 -10.23
C ASN A 106 -10.31 -13.21 -8.80
N PHE A 107 -11.08 -12.27 -8.25
CA PHE A 107 -11.65 -12.45 -6.92
C PHE A 107 -12.56 -13.68 -6.97
N PRO A 108 -12.46 -14.60 -6.00
CA PRO A 108 -13.35 -15.75 -5.97
C PRO A 108 -14.80 -15.27 -5.93
N LEU A 109 -15.62 -15.80 -6.84
CA LEU A 109 -17.04 -15.45 -7.05
C LEU A 109 -17.88 -15.48 -5.76
N ASN A 110 -17.47 -16.24 -4.74
CA ASN A 110 -18.19 -16.31 -3.47
C ASN A 110 -18.13 -15.00 -2.64
N LEU A 111 -17.38 -13.99 -3.07
CA LEU A 111 -17.37 -12.64 -2.48
C LEU A 111 -18.40 -11.69 -3.11
N SER A 112 -19.19 -12.13 -4.12
CA SER A 112 -20.03 -11.26 -4.96
C SER A 112 -21.48 -11.07 -4.49
N ASN A 113 -21.86 -11.53 -3.29
CA ASN A 113 -23.27 -11.45 -2.86
C ASN A 113 -23.68 -10.09 -2.29
N GLU A 114 -22.73 -9.17 -2.09
CA GLU A 114 -23.00 -7.77 -1.76
C GLU A 114 -22.26 -6.88 -2.76
N VAL A 115 -23.01 -5.97 -3.40
CA VAL A 115 -22.43 -4.92 -4.23
C VAL A 115 -21.58 -4.05 -3.32
N ASN A 116 -20.28 -4.21 -3.47
CA ASN A 116 -19.26 -3.58 -2.64
C ASN A 116 -18.73 -2.37 -3.40
N GLN A 117 -19.30 -1.20 -3.09
CA GLN A 117 -18.98 0.09 -3.72
C GLN A 117 -18.45 1.09 -2.70
N TRP A 118 -17.34 1.74 -3.03
CA TRP A 118 -16.74 2.79 -2.21
C TRP A 118 -16.38 4.01 -3.05
N LYS A 119 -16.97 5.15 -2.69
CA LYS A 119 -16.51 6.45 -3.15
C LYS A 119 -15.47 6.99 -2.17
N LEU A 120 -14.22 7.01 -2.59
CA LEU A 120 -13.09 7.40 -1.75
C LEU A 120 -13.09 8.91 -1.52
N ALA A 121 -12.86 9.33 -0.27
CA ALA A 121 -12.56 10.73 0.06
C ALA A 121 -11.19 11.16 -0.48
N ASN A 122 -10.85 12.43 -0.30
CA ASN A 122 -9.59 13.02 -0.78
C ASN A 122 -8.34 12.56 0.01
N ASP A 123 -8.54 11.87 1.13
CA ASP A 123 -7.50 11.33 2.00
C ASP A 123 -7.62 9.80 2.16
N GLN A 124 -8.45 9.14 1.34
CA GLN A 124 -8.73 7.72 1.45
C GLN A 124 -8.10 6.91 0.32
N TYR A 125 -7.58 5.74 0.70
CA TYR A 125 -6.99 4.76 -0.20
C TYR A 125 -7.70 3.42 -0.02
N TYR A 126 -7.92 2.72 -1.12
CA TYR A 126 -8.44 1.36 -1.08
C TYR A 126 -7.28 0.38 -1.28
N VAL A 127 -7.08 -0.55 -0.34
CA VAL A 127 -5.90 -1.42 -0.33
C VAL A 127 -6.28 -2.90 -0.35
N ILE A 128 -5.53 -3.71 -1.09
CA ILE A 128 -5.75 -5.16 -1.22
C ILE A 128 -4.43 -5.90 -1.04
N GLY A 129 -4.47 -7.09 -0.44
CA GLY A 129 -3.31 -7.96 -0.35
C GLY A 129 -3.14 -8.78 -1.63
N ASP A 130 -1.90 -8.96 -2.08
CA ASP A 130 -1.61 -9.71 -3.31
C ASP A 130 -2.11 -11.17 -3.24
N ASN A 131 -2.09 -11.76 -2.05
CA ASN A 131 -2.71 -13.07 -1.81
C ASN A 131 -4.20 -12.89 -1.48
N ILE A 132 -5.02 -12.78 -2.54
CA ILE A 132 -6.47 -12.53 -2.47
C ILE A 132 -7.18 -13.44 -1.47
N LEU A 133 -6.77 -14.71 -1.40
CA LEU A 133 -7.43 -15.76 -0.63
C LEU A 133 -7.07 -15.72 0.86
N ASP A 134 -5.93 -15.12 1.22
CA ASP A 134 -5.41 -15.07 2.60
C ASP A 134 -5.15 -13.63 3.07
N SER A 135 -5.93 -12.69 2.52
CA SER A 135 -5.84 -11.28 2.86
C SER A 135 -7.16 -10.78 3.43
N THR A 136 -7.12 -10.31 4.68
CA THR A 136 -8.13 -9.41 5.23
C THR A 136 -7.71 -7.98 4.89
N ASP A 137 -8.46 -7.31 4.02
CA ASP A 137 -8.11 -6.00 3.47
C ASP A 137 -9.34 -5.10 3.28
N SER A 138 -9.24 -4.06 2.43
CA SER A 138 -10.34 -3.11 2.24
C SER A 138 -11.64 -3.74 1.75
N ARG A 139 -11.60 -4.97 1.21
CA ARG A 139 -12.81 -5.76 0.90
C ARG A 139 -13.64 -6.08 2.14
N VAL A 140 -13.02 -6.11 3.31
CA VAL A 140 -13.65 -6.46 4.60
C VAL A 140 -13.84 -5.22 5.47
N TYR A 141 -12.85 -4.32 5.54
CA TYR A 141 -12.88 -3.17 6.45
C TYR A 141 -13.04 -1.81 5.76
N GLY A 142 -13.18 -1.76 4.44
CA GLY A 142 -13.28 -0.53 3.68
C GLY A 142 -11.94 0.20 3.49
N PRO A 143 -11.97 1.45 2.99
CA PRO A 143 -10.75 2.21 2.73
C PRO A 143 -10.01 2.61 4.02
N ILE A 144 -8.72 2.93 3.86
CA ILE A 144 -7.88 3.48 4.93
C ILE A 144 -7.61 4.97 4.66
N HIS A 145 -7.37 5.72 5.73
CA HIS A 145 -6.93 7.12 5.63
C HIS A 145 -5.43 7.23 5.41
N GLU A 146 -5.00 8.28 4.71
CA GLU A 146 -3.59 8.61 4.46
C GLU A 146 -2.77 8.68 5.76
N SER A 147 -3.37 9.23 6.81
CA SER A 147 -2.76 9.36 8.15
C SER A 147 -2.41 8.02 8.81
N GLN A 148 -3.02 6.93 8.35
CA GLN A 148 -2.74 5.58 8.84
C GLN A 148 -1.50 4.97 8.19
N ILE A 149 -1.08 5.51 7.04
CA ILE A 149 0.07 5.02 6.28
C ILE A 149 1.35 5.50 6.95
N SER A 150 2.26 4.57 7.21
CA SER A 150 3.47 4.80 7.99
C SER A 150 4.76 4.51 7.23
N ALA A 151 4.70 3.76 6.13
CA ALA A 151 5.84 3.51 5.25
C ALA A 151 5.37 3.02 3.87
N LYS A 152 6.21 3.22 2.84
CA LYS A 152 6.05 2.67 1.48
C LYS A 152 7.16 1.66 1.19
N PHE A 153 6.80 0.47 0.77
CA PHE A 153 7.73 -0.58 0.34
C PHE A 153 8.58 -0.12 -0.86
N ILE A 154 9.87 -0.42 -0.84
CA ILE A 154 10.82 -0.10 -1.91
C ILE A 154 11.34 -1.38 -2.56
N CYS A 155 11.88 -2.30 -1.77
CA CYS A 155 12.40 -3.57 -2.28
C CYS A 155 12.45 -4.66 -1.19
N LYS A 156 12.39 -5.91 -1.65
CA LYS A 156 12.75 -7.11 -0.87
C LYS A 156 14.25 -7.30 -0.95
N ILE A 157 14.90 -7.55 0.18
CA ILE A 157 16.35 -7.68 0.26
C ILE A 157 16.76 -9.15 0.19
N TRP A 158 16.09 -10.00 0.95
CA TRP A 158 16.16 -11.46 0.89
C TRP A 158 14.91 -12.07 1.52
#